data_AF-A0A2V6FEU1-F1
#
_entry.id   AF-A0A2V6FEU1-F1
#
_cell.length_a   1.000
_cell.length_b   1.000
_cell.length_c   1.000
_cell.angle_alpha   90.00
_cell.angle_beta   90.00
_cell.angle_gamma   90.00
#
_symmetry.space_group_name_H-M   'P 1'
#
loop_
_entity.id
_entity.type
_entity.pdbx_description
1 polymer ?
#
loop_
_entity_poly.entity_id
_entity_poly.type
_entity_poly.pdbx_seq_one_letter_code
_entity_poly.pdbx_strand_id
1 'polypeptide(L)'
;MKYSPLRILLALDGAVLFLLGALLILAPRQVEAAFHFKDLPAGVSYIIGLWGCVMVTMAVGYGVASTDPIRHAVWVQVGIARGALECILGALYLAQGIVTWPQAGFGILLAALMTAAYIVLYPRKPRVLQTATPSPTGPAPPA
;
A
#
# COMPACT_ATOMS: atom_id res chain seq x y z
N MET A 1 10.84 -12.72 18.20
CA MET A 1 9.65 -11.84 18.21
C MET A 1 9.87 -10.52 17.43
N LYS A 2 10.54 -10.55 16.27
CA LYS A 2 11.03 -9.32 15.59
C LYS A 2 10.05 -8.74 14.53
N TYR A 3 8.95 -9.44 14.24
CA TYR A 3 8.00 -9.08 13.17
C TYR A 3 6.60 -8.68 13.67
N SER A 4 6.41 -8.62 15.00
CA SER A 4 5.15 -8.17 15.62
C SER A 4 4.67 -6.79 15.13
N PRO A 5 5.53 -5.75 15.03
CA PRO A 5 5.06 -4.44 14.58
C PRO A 5 4.63 -4.42 13.11
N LEU A 6 5.28 -5.22 12.24
CA LEU A 6 4.88 -5.32 10.84
C LEU A 6 3.52 -6.01 10.70
N ARG A 7 3.27 -7.07 11.48
CA ARG A 7 1.96 -7.74 11.48
C ARG A 7 0.84 -6.79 11.90
N ILE A 8 1.07 -6.02 12.96
CA ILE A 8 0.10 -5.02 13.45
C ILE A 8 -0.12 -3.94 12.40
N LEU A 9 0.94 -3.43 11.76
CA LEU A 9 0.82 -2.43 10.71
C LEU A 9 -0.01 -2.94 9.52
N LEU A 10 0.28 -4.14 9.02
CA LEU A 10 -0.50 -4.75 7.92
C LEU A 10 -1.97 -5.00 8.31
N ALA A 11 -2.22 -5.47 9.52
CA ALA A 11 -3.58 -5.71 9.99
C ALA A 11 -4.36 -4.39 10.14
N LEU A 12 -3.72 -3.35 10.69
CA LEU A 12 -4.33 -2.03 10.86
C LEU A 12 -4.59 -1.37 9.50
N ASP A 13 -3.63 -1.41 8.58
CA ASP A 13 -3.77 -0.87 7.22
C ASP A 13 -4.85 -1.63 6.44
N GLY A 14 -4.89 -2.97 6.55
CA GLY A 14 -5.96 -3.79 6.01
C GLY A 14 -7.34 -3.41 6.57
N ALA A 15 -7.45 -3.17 7.88
CA ALA A 15 -8.70 -2.74 8.49
C ALA A 15 -9.15 -1.35 7.99
N VAL A 16 -8.22 -0.40 7.88
CA VAL A 16 -8.49 0.94 7.34
C VAL A 16 -8.95 0.85 5.88
N LEU A 17 -8.26 0.05 5.06
CA LEU A 17 -8.63 -0.22 3.67
C LEU A 17 -10.00 -0.85 3.54
N PHE A 18 -10.32 -1.81 4.40
CA PHE A 18 -11.63 -2.47 4.40
C PHE A 18 -12.74 -1.50 4.74
N LEU A 19 -12.59 -0.72 5.82
CA LEU A 19 -13.58 0.26 6.25
C LEU A 19 -13.78 1.34 5.20
N LEU A 20 -12.68 1.92 4.69
CA LEU A 20 -12.74 2.94 3.65
C LEU A 20 -13.36 2.37 2.37
N GLY A 21 -12.92 1.19 1.92
CA GLY A 21 -13.46 0.53 0.74
C GLY A 21 -14.95 0.21 0.87
N ALA A 22 -15.40 -0.27 2.03
CA ALA A 22 -16.81 -0.52 2.33
C ALA A 22 -17.63 0.78 2.30
N LEU A 23 -17.12 1.88 2.86
CA LEU A 23 -17.77 3.19 2.77
C LEU A 23 -17.89 3.68 1.32
N LEU A 24 -16.84 3.53 0.51
CA LEU A 24 -16.85 3.95 -0.90
C LEU A 24 -17.86 3.13 -1.74
N ILE A 25 -18.07 1.84 -1.40
CA ILE A 25 -19.03 0.96 -2.10
C ILE A 25 -20.47 1.26 -1.65
N LEU A 26 -20.71 1.29 -0.33
CA LEU A 26 -22.06 1.35 0.23
C LEU A 26 -22.61 2.77 0.34
N ALA A 27 -21.73 3.76 0.50
CA ALA A 27 -22.09 5.13 0.78
C ALA A 27 -21.20 6.17 0.06
N PRO A 28 -20.98 6.05 -1.28
CA PRO A 28 -20.11 6.97 -2.02
C PRO A 28 -20.49 8.43 -1.82
N ARG A 29 -21.78 8.77 -1.84
CA ARG A 29 -22.27 10.15 -1.65
C ARG A 29 -21.95 10.75 -0.28
N GLN A 30 -21.91 9.93 0.77
CA GLN A 30 -21.57 10.41 2.11
C GLN A 30 -20.08 10.71 2.22
N VAL A 31 -19.25 9.89 1.56
CA VAL A 31 -17.82 10.12 1.44
C VAL A 31 -17.54 11.37 0.61
N GLU A 32 -18.19 11.53 -0.54
CA GLU A 32 -18.11 12.73 -1.37
C GLU A 32 -18.43 14.00 -0.56
N ALA A 33 -19.53 13.97 0.23
CA ALA A 33 -19.92 15.08 1.09
C ALA A 33 -18.90 15.35 2.22
N ALA A 34 -18.37 14.30 2.85
CA ALA A 34 -17.36 14.42 3.91
C ALA A 34 -16.05 15.05 3.40
N PHE A 35 -15.69 14.77 2.14
CA PHE A 35 -14.54 15.39 1.48
C PHE A 35 -14.89 16.72 0.77
N HIS A 36 -16.09 17.29 0.99
CA HIS A 36 -16.51 18.55 0.36
C HIS A 36 -16.53 18.54 -1.19
N PHE A 37 -16.77 17.38 -1.80
CA PHE A 37 -17.10 17.33 -3.22
C PHE A 37 -18.59 17.68 -3.40
N LYS A 38 -18.88 18.73 -4.19
CA LYS A 38 -20.25 19.13 -4.53
C LYS A 38 -20.59 18.63 -5.93
N ASP A 39 -21.75 17.99 -6.05
CA ASP A 39 -22.41 17.64 -7.31
C ASP A 39 -21.51 16.91 -8.32
N LEU A 40 -20.89 15.82 -7.86
CA LEU A 40 -20.12 14.94 -8.74
C LEU A 40 -21.04 14.23 -9.75
N PRO A 41 -20.65 14.16 -11.04
CA PRO A 41 -21.38 13.37 -12.04
C PRO A 41 -21.50 11.91 -11.59
N ALA A 42 -22.62 11.26 -11.92
CA ALA A 42 -22.87 9.86 -11.52
C ALA A 42 -21.76 8.88 -11.96
N GLY A 43 -21.05 9.19 -13.06
CA GLY A 43 -19.88 8.42 -13.50
C GLY A 43 -18.72 8.45 -12.52
N VAL A 44 -18.54 9.54 -11.75
CA VAL A 44 -17.50 9.62 -10.73
C VAL A 44 -17.85 8.77 -9.51
N SER A 45 -19.12 8.74 -9.09
CA SER A 45 -19.57 7.83 -8.03
C SER A 45 -19.35 6.35 -8.39
N TYR A 46 -19.48 5.98 -9.67
CA TYR A 46 -19.12 4.64 -10.15
C TYR A 46 -17.62 4.35 -10.01
N ILE A 47 -16.76 5.29 -10.41
CA ILE A 47 -15.29 5.16 -10.26
C ILE A 47 -14.90 5.05 -8.78
N ILE A 48 -15.54 5.84 -7.91
CA ILE A 48 -15.37 5.80 -6.46
C ILE A 48 -15.73 4.41 -5.91
N GLY A 49 -16.87 3.85 -6.33
CA GLY A 49 -17.27 2.50 -5.93
C GLY A 49 -16.31 1.41 -6.42
N LEU A 50 -15.84 1.50 -7.67
CA LEU A 50 -14.83 0.61 -8.22
C LEU A 50 -13.53 0.68 -7.41
N TRP A 51 -13.11 1.89 -7.04
CA TRP A 51 -11.95 2.10 -6.18
C TRP A 51 -12.13 1.45 -4.79
N GLY A 52 -13.34 1.55 -4.23
CA GLY A 52 -13.71 0.84 -3.01
C GLY A 52 -13.56 -0.67 -3.12
N CYS A 53 -13.95 -1.28 -4.24
CA CYS A 53 -13.75 -2.72 -4.48
C CYS A 53 -12.27 -3.11 -4.49
N VAL A 54 -11.42 -2.30 -5.10
CA VAL A 54 -9.96 -2.51 -5.09
C VAL A 54 -9.44 -2.47 -3.65
N MET A 55 -9.88 -1.49 -2.86
CA MET A 55 -9.48 -1.35 -1.45
C MET A 55 -9.90 -2.54 -0.59
N VAL A 56 -11.15 -3.02 -0.72
CA VAL A 56 -11.63 -4.20 0.01
C VAL A 56 -10.83 -5.45 -0.38
N THR A 57 -10.54 -5.62 -1.66
CA THR A 57 -9.75 -6.78 -2.14
C THR A 57 -8.31 -6.72 -1.60
N MET A 58 -7.70 -5.54 -1.59
CA MET A 58 -6.39 -5.34 -0.97
C MET A 58 -6.40 -5.60 0.53
N ALA A 59 -7.46 -5.22 1.23
CA ALA A 59 -7.60 -5.49 2.67
C ALA A 59 -7.53 -6.98 2.99
N VAL A 60 -8.16 -7.83 2.18
CA VAL A 60 -8.05 -9.29 2.31
C VAL A 60 -6.60 -9.74 2.12
N GLY A 61 -5.92 -9.20 1.11
CA GLY A 61 -4.51 -9.46 0.85
C GLY A 61 -3.58 -9.08 2.00
N TYR A 62 -3.79 -7.91 2.61
CA TYR A 62 -3.05 -7.49 3.82
C TYR A 62 -3.38 -8.36 5.03
N GLY A 63 -4.64 -8.78 5.18
CA GLY A 63 -5.05 -9.74 6.20
C GLY A 63 -4.27 -11.06 6.08
N VAL A 64 -4.20 -11.64 4.87
CA VAL A 64 -3.41 -12.84 4.60
C VAL A 64 -1.92 -12.58 4.86
N ALA A 65 -1.36 -11.48 4.36
CA ALA A 65 0.05 -11.15 4.55
C ALA A 65 0.43 -10.87 6.02
N SER A 66 -0.52 -10.45 6.86
CA SER A 66 -0.31 -10.26 8.31
C SER A 66 -0.03 -11.59 9.05
N THR A 67 -0.50 -12.72 8.52
CA THR A 67 -0.23 -14.05 9.10
C THR A 67 1.24 -14.42 8.97
N ASP A 68 1.85 -14.21 7.80
CA ASP A 68 3.26 -14.50 7.53
C ASP A 68 3.94 -13.37 6.73
N PRO A 69 4.37 -12.29 7.40
CA PRO A 69 4.92 -11.10 6.74
C PRO A 69 6.21 -11.33 5.95
N ILE A 70 7.03 -12.32 6.35
CA ILE A 70 8.32 -12.62 5.70
C ILE A 70 8.11 -13.32 4.36
N ARG A 71 7.12 -14.24 4.31
CA ARG A 71 6.77 -14.96 3.08
C ARG A 71 6.03 -14.06 2.10
N HIS A 72 5.36 -13.03 2.62
CA HIS A 72 4.53 -12.08 1.88
C HIS A 72 5.16 -10.69 1.78
N ALA A 73 6.50 -10.58 1.72
CA ALA A 73 7.20 -9.30 1.61
C ALA A 73 6.75 -8.45 0.40
N VAL A 74 6.24 -9.08 -0.66
CA VAL A 74 5.65 -8.40 -1.83
C VAL A 74 4.47 -7.50 -1.42
N TRP A 75 3.63 -7.92 -0.46
CA TRP A 75 2.51 -7.10 0.01
C TRP A 75 2.98 -5.82 0.71
N VAL A 76 4.13 -5.90 1.40
CA VAL A 76 4.76 -4.71 1.99
C VAL A 76 5.25 -3.75 0.89
N GLN A 77 5.84 -4.28 -0.19
CA GLN A 77 6.27 -3.48 -1.35
C GLN A 77 5.08 -2.83 -2.07
N VAL A 78 3.98 -3.55 -2.22
CA VAL A 78 2.73 -3.00 -2.78
C VAL A 78 2.21 -1.86 -1.91
N GLY A 79 2.27 -1.98 -0.58
CA GLY A 79 1.90 -0.90 0.34
C GLY A 79 2.77 0.34 0.20
N ILE A 80 4.09 0.17 0.08
CA ILE A 80 5.02 1.28 -0.18
C ILE A 80 4.73 1.92 -1.54
N ALA A 81 4.58 1.13 -2.59
CA ALA A 81 4.33 1.63 -3.95
C ALA A 81 3.01 2.39 -4.03
N ARG A 82 1.94 1.85 -3.44
CA ARG A 82 0.63 2.49 -3.38
C ARG A 82 0.68 3.80 -2.59
N GLY A 83 1.25 3.78 -1.38
CA GLY A 83 1.32 4.98 -0.55
C GLY A 83 2.18 6.07 -1.19
N ALA A 84 3.30 5.72 -1.84
CA ALA A 84 4.09 6.65 -2.61
C ALA A 84 3.32 7.23 -3.80
N LEU A 85 2.60 6.40 -4.56
CA LEU A 85 1.79 6.83 -5.69
C LEU A 85 0.70 7.82 -5.23
N GLU A 86 0.01 7.51 -4.13
CA GLU A 86 -1.08 8.32 -3.58
C GLU A 86 -0.57 9.67 -3.06
N CYS A 87 0.60 9.69 -2.42
CA CYS A 87 1.29 10.93 -2.05
C CYS A 87 1.70 11.78 -3.26
N ILE A 88 2.33 11.18 -4.27
CA ILE A 88 2.83 11.91 -5.44
C ILE A 88 1.64 12.48 -6.24
N LEU A 89 0.64 11.66 -6.55
CA LEU A 89 -0.55 12.11 -7.28
C LEU A 89 -1.31 13.17 -6.49
N GLY A 90 -1.49 12.97 -5.18
CA GLY A 90 -2.16 13.96 -4.33
C GLY A 90 -1.41 15.29 -4.28
N ALA A 91 -0.08 15.28 -4.16
CA ALA A 91 0.73 16.49 -4.19
C ALA A 91 0.67 17.20 -5.55
N LEU A 92 0.70 16.45 -6.65
CA LEU A 92 0.58 17.00 -8.01
C LEU A 92 -0.80 17.63 -8.24
N TYR A 93 -1.88 16.95 -7.86
CA TYR A 93 -3.24 17.47 -8.02
C TYR A 93 -3.52 18.67 -7.13
N LEU A 94 -2.94 18.71 -5.93
CA LEU A 94 -2.97 19.88 -5.07
C LEU A 94 -2.20 21.05 -5.71
N ALA A 95 -0.99 20.80 -6.23
CA ALA A 95 -0.17 21.82 -6.88
C ALA A 95 -0.80 22.37 -8.17
N GLN A 96 -1.53 21.53 -8.90
CA GLN A 96 -2.31 21.91 -10.09
C GLN A 96 -3.63 22.62 -9.76
N GLY A 97 -4.01 22.70 -8.48
CA GLY A 97 -5.28 23.29 -8.06
C GLY A 97 -6.52 22.48 -8.47
N ILE A 98 -6.34 21.23 -8.89
CA ILE A 98 -7.44 20.31 -9.26
C ILE A 98 -8.21 19.90 -8.00
N VAL A 99 -7.50 19.76 -6.88
CA VAL A 99 -8.06 19.33 -5.60
C VAL A 99 -7.64 20.30 -4.49
N THR A 100 -8.55 20.61 -3.58
CA THR A 100 -8.29 21.50 -2.44
C THR A 100 -7.68 20.76 -1.25
N TRP A 101 -7.02 21.48 -0.33
CA TRP A 101 -6.45 20.88 0.88
C TRP A 101 -7.45 20.08 1.73
N PRO A 102 -8.71 20.52 1.94
CA PRO A 102 -9.72 19.73 2.65
C PRO A 102 -10.11 18.43 1.94
N GLN A 103 -10.02 18.38 0.61
CA GLN A 103 -10.37 17.21 -0.19
C GLN A 103 -9.25 16.15 -0.21
N ALA A 104 -7.99 16.55 -0.36
CA ALA A 104 -6.87 15.62 -0.54
C ALA A 104 -5.93 15.51 0.68
N GLY A 105 -5.89 16.53 1.55
CA GLY A 105 -4.87 16.64 2.60
C GLY A 105 -4.87 15.48 3.59
N PHE A 106 -6.06 15.01 3.99
CA PHE A 106 -6.19 13.85 4.87
C PHE A 106 -5.62 12.57 4.24
N GLY A 107 -5.97 12.30 2.98
CA GLY A 107 -5.48 11.14 2.23
C GLY A 107 -3.96 11.17 2.03
N ILE A 108 -3.40 12.33 1.65
CA ILE A 108 -1.97 12.52 1.45
C ILE A 108 -1.19 12.29 2.76
N LEU A 109 -1.66 12.86 3.87
CA LEU A 109 -1.01 12.69 5.18
C LEU A 109 -1.03 11.23 5.64
N LEU A 110 -2.18 10.57 5.52
CA LEU A 110 -2.32 9.17 5.90
C LEU A 110 -1.44 8.26 5.02
N ALA A 111 -1.43 8.50 3.70
CA ALA A 111 -0.57 7.79 2.77
C ALA A 111 0.93 7.99 3.08
N ALA A 112 1.35 9.22 3.42
CA ALA A 112 2.72 9.52 3.76
C ALA A 112 3.16 8.79 5.05
N LEU A 113 2.32 8.81 6.08
CA LEU A 113 2.55 8.12 7.34
C LEU A 113 2.66 6.60 7.14
N MET A 114 1.73 6.00 6.40
CA MET A 114 1.76 4.56 6.12
C MET A 114 3.00 4.17 5.28
N THR A 115 3.32 4.95 4.26
CA THR A 115 4.52 4.72 3.43
C THR A 115 5.79 4.77 4.27
N ALA A 116 5.93 5.78 5.13
CA ALA A 116 7.08 5.91 6.02
C ALA A 116 7.16 4.73 7.00
N ALA A 117 6.04 4.34 7.60
CA ALA A 117 5.98 3.19 8.51
C ALA A 117 6.39 1.89 7.82
N TYR A 118 5.93 1.66 6.59
CA TYR A 118 6.33 0.49 5.80
C TYR A 118 7.81 0.52 5.40
N ILE A 119 8.38 1.67 5.04
CA ILE A 119 9.81 1.80 4.72
C ILE A 119 10.68 1.50 5.94
N VAL A 120 10.31 2.04 7.11
CA VAL A 120 11.05 1.86 8.37
C VAL A 120 11.00 0.41 8.84
N LEU A 121 9.83 -0.22 8.76
CA LEU A 121 9.63 -1.60 9.20
C LEU A 121 9.94 -2.63 8.11
N TYR A 122 10.30 -2.19 6.90
CA TYR A 122 10.55 -3.06 5.77
C TYR A 122 11.60 -4.12 6.16
N PRO A 123 11.29 -5.42 6.02
CA PRO A 123 12.26 -6.46 6.30
C PRO A 123 13.34 -6.42 5.22
N ARG A 124 14.37 -5.60 5.45
CA ARG A 124 15.61 -5.62 4.69
C ARG A 124 16.24 -6.99 4.93
N LYS A 125 15.99 -7.94 4.02
CA LYS A 125 16.80 -9.15 3.97
C LYS A 125 18.25 -8.69 3.91
N PRO A 126 19.15 -9.20 4.78
CA PRO A 126 20.56 -9.00 4.56
C PRO A 126 20.80 -9.55 3.16
N ARG A 127 21.28 -8.68 2.26
CA ARG A 127 21.72 -9.04 0.92
C ARG A 127 22.57 -10.31 1.10
N VAL A 128 22.03 -11.46 0.72
CA VAL A 128 22.83 -12.68 0.64
C VAL A 128 23.84 -12.33 -0.42
N LEU A 129 25.05 -11.99 0.02
CA LEU A 129 26.23 -12.05 -0.83
C LEU A 129 26.14 -13.41 -1.48
N GLN A 130 25.79 -13.41 -2.76
CA GLN A 130 25.87 -14.56 -3.62
C GLN A 130 27.35 -14.89 -3.64
N THR A 131 27.82 -15.67 -2.66
CA THR A 131 29.08 -16.36 -2.75
C THR A 131 28.90 -17.28 -3.94
N ALA A 132 29.36 -16.80 -5.09
CA ALA A 132 29.58 -17.61 -6.26
C ALA A 132 30.36 -18.83 -5.76
N THR A 133 29.70 -19.97 -5.69
CA THR A 133 30.35 -21.24 -5.44
C THR A 133 31.37 -21.39 -6.57
N PRO A 134 32.68 -21.46 -6.29
CA PRO A 134 33.65 -21.76 -7.33
C PRO A 134 33.32 -23.16 -7.84
N SER A 135 32.97 -23.27 -9.12
CA SER A 135 32.84 -24.56 -9.80
C SER A 135 34.15 -25.35 -9.64
N PRO A 136 34.13 -26.59 -9.13
CA PRO A 136 35.32 -27.42 -9.07
C PRO A 136 35.55 -28.03 -10.45
N THR A 137 36.07 -27.25 -11.38
CA THR A 137 36.67 -27.77 -12.63
C THR A 137 38.18 -27.82 -12.45
N GLY A 138 38.64 -28.75 -11.61
CA GLY A 138 40.04 -29.17 -11.59
C GLY A 138 40.24 -30.30 -12.61
N PRO A 139 41.14 -30.17 -13.60
CA PRO A 139 41.51 -31.30 -14.45
C PRO A 139 42.29 -32.35 -13.63
N ALA A 140 41.96 -33.62 -13.84
CA ALA A 140 42.59 -34.78 -13.21
C ALA A 140 44.10 -34.88 -13.55
N PRO A 141 44.93 -35.44 -12.65
CA PRO A 141 46.38 -35.55 -12.85
C PRO A 141 46.74 -36.58 -13.95
N PRO A 142 47.88 -36.40 -14.63
CA PRO A 142 48.32 -37.30 -15.71
C PRO A 142 48.78 -38.66 -15.17
N ALA A 143 48.44 -39.72 -15.91
CA ALA A 143 48.99 -41.07 -15.77
C ALA A 143 49.96 -41.35 -16.92
#